data_AF-A0A1Y3AD90-F1
#
_entry.id   AF-A0A1Y3AD90-F1
#
_cell.length_a   1.000
_cell.length_b   1.000
_cell.length_c   1.000
_cell.angle_alpha   90.00
_cell.angle_beta   90.00
_cell.angle_gamma   90.00
#
_symmetry.space_group_name_H-M   'P 1'
#
loop_
_entity.id
_entity.type
_entity.pdbx_description
1 polymer ?
#
loop_
_entity_poly.entity_id
_entity_poly.type
_entity_poly.pdbx_seq_one_letter_code
_entity_poly.pdbx_strand_id
1 'polypeptide(L)'
;SYAAADGGRFVVETDTADPVRARDVVAATKNEVGYLEGIDGVGIVDRGKSYVDVDERGRTGVDGLYAAGRLAEKPHQTAVCAGHGAEVAVTLLEDDDAAFYHDWVAPEGYFTDRGREVPPGCEEIDADERRERESTALDATRDRFAEPHPDPQETHPSLEE
;
A
#
# COMPACT_ATOMS: atom_id res chain seq x y z
N SER A 1 -7.73 -10.78 -30.38
CA SER A 1 -8.86 -10.76 -29.43
C SER A 1 -8.50 -11.63 -28.24
N TYR A 2 -7.97 -11.02 -27.17
CA TYR A 2 -7.92 -11.67 -25.87
C TYR A 2 -9.03 -11.05 -25.04
N ALA A 3 -10.12 -11.78 -24.88
CA ALA A 3 -11.06 -11.47 -23.81
C ALA A 3 -10.28 -11.70 -22.51
N ALA A 4 -10.03 -10.63 -21.77
CA ALA A 4 -9.51 -10.71 -20.41
C ALA A 4 -10.45 -11.64 -19.64
N ALA A 5 -9.94 -12.79 -19.21
CA ALA A 5 -10.68 -13.65 -18.32
C ALA A 5 -10.95 -12.85 -17.04
N ASP A 6 -12.23 -12.68 -16.76
CA ASP A 6 -12.77 -12.25 -15.49
C ASP A 6 -12.28 -13.27 -14.43
N GLY A 7 -11.22 -12.95 -13.69
CA GLY A 7 -10.49 -13.97 -12.92
C GLY A 7 -9.44 -13.37 -11.99
N GLY A 8 -9.87 -12.77 -10.89
CA GLY A 8 -8.98 -12.55 -9.76
C GLY A 8 -8.43 -13.90 -9.27
N ARG A 9 -7.11 -14.01 -9.13
CA ARG A 9 -6.46 -15.24 -8.64
C ARG A 9 -6.65 -15.43 -7.13
N PHE A 10 -6.99 -14.36 -6.42
CA PHE A 10 -7.40 -14.41 -5.02
C PHE A 10 -8.90 -14.18 -4.89
N VAL A 11 -9.48 -14.91 -3.95
CA VAL A 11 -10.84 -14.72 -3.46
C VAL A 11 -10.71 -14.39 -1.98
N VAL A 12 -10.98 -13.14 -1.62
CA VAL A 12 -10.97 -12.68 -0.23
C VAL A 12 -12.38 -12.79 0.31
N GLU A 13 -12.59 -13.75 1.19
CA GLU A 13 -13.83 -13.87 1.95
C GLU A 13 -13.87 -12.78 3.02
N THR A 14 -15.02 -12.12 3.14
CA THR A 14 -15.24 -11.10 4.15
C THR A 14 -16.46 -11.51 4.97
N ASP A 15 -16.68 -10.87 6.12
CA ASP A 15 -17.90 -11.09 6.90
C ASP A 15 -19.17 -10.60 6.17
N THR A 16 -19.02 -9.98 4.99
CA THR A 16 -20.12 -9.61 4.09
C THR A 16 -20.34 -10.69 3.02
N ALA A 17 -21.56 -10.75 2.45
CA ALA A 17 -21.96 -11.88 1.62
C ALA A 17 -21.17 -12.06 0.31
N ASP A 18 -20.57 -11.00 -0.23
CA ASP A 18 -19.91 -11.05 -1.53
C ASP A 18 -18.38 -11.06 -1.38
N PRO A 19 -17.69 -12.10 -1.87
CA PRO A 19 -16.24 -12.15 -1.82
C PRO A 19 -15.61 -11.16 -2.79
N VAL A 20 -14.47 -10.59 -2.40
CA VAL A 20 -13.68 -9.70 -3.26
C VAL A 20 -12.72 -10.54 -4.09
N ARG A 21 -12.77 -10.38 -5.41
CA ARG A 21 -11.80 -11.00 -6.33
C ARG A 21 -10.71 -10.01 -6.69
N ALA A 22 -9.47 -10.42 -6.50
CA ALA A 22 -8.31 -9.58 -6.79
C ALA A 22 -7.25 -10.36 -7.58
N ARG A 23 -6.49 -9.65 -8.40
CA ARG A 23 -5.25 -10.19 -8.96
C ARG A 23 -4.20 -10.15 -7.87
N ASP A 24 -3.95 -9.00 -7.27
CA ASP A 24 -2.90 -8.83 -6.26
C ASP A 24 -3.48 -8.50 -4.90
N VAL A 25 -2.81 -8.96 -3.84
CA VAL A 25 -3.22 -8.74 -2.44
C VAL A 25 -2.02 -8.31 -1.63
N VAL A 26 -2.20 -7.26 -0.83
CA VAL A 26 -1.23 -6.82 0.18
C VAL A 26 -1.81 -7.07 1.56
N ALA A 27 -1.21 -7.99 2.30
CA ALA A 27 -1.53 -8.28 3.69
C ALA A 27 -0.81 -7.28 4.62
N ALA A 28 -1.56 -6.45 5.34
CA ALA A 28 -0.99 -5.36 6.15
C ALA A 28 -1.60 -5.25 7.56
N THR A 29 -2.10 -6.38 8.10
CA THR A 29 -2.63 -6.46 9.46
C THR A 29 -1.55 -6.22 10.51
N LYS A 30 -1.98 -5.89 11.74
CA LYS A 30 -1.06 -5.63 12.85
C LYS A 30 -0.22 -6.85 13.22
N ASN A 31 -0.80 -7.90 13.81
CA ASN A 31 -0.06 -9.12 14.18
C ASN A 31 -0.79 -10.41 13.78
N GLU A 32 -1.93 -10.28 13.11
CA GLU A 32 -2.74 -11.43 12.76
C GLU A 32 -2.19 -12.06 11.49
N VAL A 33 -1.65 -13.28 11.60
CA VAL A 33 -1.12 -14.06 10.48
C VAL A 33 -2.01 -15.26 10.15
N GLY A 34 -2.98 -15.61 11.01
CA GLY A 34 -3.73 -16.85 10.92
C GLY A 34 -4.52 -17.02 9.62
N TYR A 35 -4.97 -15.93 9.01
CA TYR A 35 -5.69 -15.97 7.72
C TYR A 35 -4.78 -16.32 6.52
N LEU A 36 -3.46 -16.38 6.71
CA LEU A 36 -2.49 -16.79 5.71
C LEU A 36 -1.90 -18.18 5.99
N GLU A 37 -2.17 -18.74 7.17
CA GLU A 37 -1.69 -20.08 7.52
C GLU A 37 -2.30 -21.14 6.60
N GLY A 38 -1.48 -22.06 6.11
CA GLY A 38 -1.92 -23.11 5.18
C GLY A 38 -2.01 -22.68 3.72
N ILE A 39 -1.73 -21.43 3.38
CA ILE A 39 -1.48 -21.04 1.98
C ILE A 39 -0.10 -21.53 1.57
N ASP A 40 -0.05 -22.48 0.62
CA ASP A 40 1.21 -22.98 0.07
C ASP A 40 2.05 -21.84 -0.51
N GLY A 41 3.30 -21.73 -0.07
CA GLY A 41 4.22 -20.65 -0.47
C GLY A 41 4.25 -19.45 0.47
N VAL A 42 3.35 -19.39 1.46
CA VAL A 42 3.44 -18.40 2.54
C VAL A 42 4.18 -19.00 3.74
N GLY A 43 5.39 -18.50 4.00
CA GLY A 43 6.13 -18.83 5.21
C GLY A 43 5.65 -17.99 6.39
N ILE A 44 5.64 -18.57 7.59
CA ILE A 44 5.42 -17.86 8.85
C ILE A 44 6.65 -18.04 9.73
N VAL A 45 7.20 -16.93 10.23
CA VAL A 45 8.41 -16.92 11.09
C VAL A 45 8.03 -16.48 12.50
N ASP A 46 8.45 -17.27 13.50
CA ASP A 46 8.32 -16.90 14.92
C ASP A 46 9.63 -16.27 15.45
N ARG A 47 9.53 -15.06 16.00
CA ARG A 47 10.61 -14.39 16.76
C ARG A 47 10.08 -13.83 18.09
N GLY A 48 9.31 -14.65 18.82
CA GLY A 48 8.52 -14.24 19.98
C GLY A 48 7.17 -13.59 19.63
N LYS A 49 6.96 -13.33 18.33
CA LYS A 49 5.70 -13.00 17.66
C LYS A 49 5.77 -13.59 16.26
N SER A 50 4.62 -13.91 15.67
CA SER A 50 4.54 -14.44 14.31
C SER A 50 4.55 -13.33 13.27
N TYR A 51 5.23 -13.58 12.15
CA TYR A 51 5.38 -12.70 10.99
C TYR A 51 5.21 -13.50 9.71
N VAL A 52 4.85 -12.82 8.63
CA VAL A 52 4.91 -13.41 7.29
C VAL A 52 6.36 -13.34 6.80
N ASP A 53 6.87 -14.48 6.31
CA ASP A 53 8.15 -14.58 5.63
C ASP A 53 8.06 -13.89 4.28
N VAL A 54 8.84 -12.82 4.10
CA VAL A 54 8.89 -12.05 2.86
C VAL A 54 10.31 -11.71 2.47
N ASP A 55 10.51 -11.45 1.18
CA ASP A 55 11.75 -10.84 0.70
C ASP A 55 11.90 -9.39 1.20
N GLU A 56 13.04 -8.77 0.88
CA GLU A 56 13.33 -7.39 1.29
C GLU A 56 12.32 -6.35 0.74
N ARG A 57 11.54 -6.72 -0.27
CA ARG A 57 10.56 -5.88 -0.98
C ARG A 57 9.10 -6.27 -0.70
N GLY A 58 8.88 -7.16 0.28
CA GLY A 58 7.57 -7.58 0.78
C GLY A 58 6.87 -8.67 -0.03
N ARG A 59 7.55 -9.37 -0.94
CA ARG A 59 6.99 -10.51 -1.67
C ARG A 59 6.96 -11.75 -0.79
N THR A 60 5.84 -12.48 -0.82
CA THR A 60 5.79 -13.86 -0.30
C THR A 60 6.29 -14.86 -1.35
N GLY A 61 6.25 -16.16 -1.05
CA GLY A 61 6.49 -17.20 -2.06
C GLY A 61 5.31 -17.46 -3.00
N VAL A 62 4.22 -16.71 -2.88
CA VAL A 62 3.06 -16.76 -3.78
C VAL A 62 3.07 -15.51 -4.66
N ASP A 63 3.07 -15.71 -5.97
CA ASP A 63 3.09 -14.61 -6.93
C ASP A 63 1.95 -13.61 -6.64
N GLY A 64 2.38 -12.35 -6.49
CA GLY A 64 1.69 -11.13 -6.07
C GLY A 64 0.82 -11.18 -4.81
N LEU A 65 1.06 -12.15 -3.92
CA LEU A 65 0.70 -11.97 -2.52
C LEU A 65 1.89 -11.30 -1.84
N TYR A 66 1.64 -10.14 -1.26
CA TYR A 66 2.63 -9.35 -0.56
C TYR A 66 2.25 -9.20 0.91
N ALA A 67 3.23 -8.94 1.77
CA ALA A 67 2.99 -8.49 3.14
C ALA A 67 3.72 -7.18 3.43
N ALA A 68 3.07 -6.30 4.19
CA ALA A 68 3.57 -4.96 4.49
C ALA A 68 3.48 -4.62 5.98
N GLY A 69 4.18 -3.53 6.34
CA GLY A 69 4.23 -3.02 7.70
C GLY A 69 4.61 -4.07 8.75
N ARG A 70 3.85 -4.09 9.84
CA ARG A 70 4.15 -4.91 11.03
C ARG A 70 4.11 -6.41 10.74
N LEU A 71 3.25 -6.83 9.82
CA LEU A 71 3.11 -8.22 9.39
C LEU A 71 4.40 -8.75 8.74
N ALA A 72 5.13 -7.87 8.07
CA ALA A 72 6.42 -8.10 7.41
C ALA A 72 7.61 -7.66 8.29
N GLU A 73 7.57 -8.00 9.57
CA GLU A 73 8.63 -7.77 10.57
C GLU A 73 9.02 -6.30 10.85
N LYS A 74 8.33 -5.30 10.27
CA LYS A 74 8.68 -3.91 10.57
C LYS A 74 8.30 -3.52 12.01
N PRO A 75 9.01 -2.55 12.62
CA PRO A 75 8.62 -1.95 13.90
C PRO A 75 7.15 -1.53 13.91
N HIS A 76 6.47 -1.75 15.05
CA HIS A 76 5.07 -1.37 15.24
C HIS A 76 4.94 0.15 15.45
N GLN A 77 5.23 0.92 14.41
CA GLN A 77 5.19 2.38 14.37
C GLN A 77 4.53 2.82 13.06
N THR A 78 3.56 3.72 13.15
CA THR A 78 2.72 4.14 12.00
C THR A 78 3.55 4.60 10.81
N ALA A 79 4.53 5.49 11.02
CA ALA A 79 5.35 6.02 9.93
C ALA A 79 6.20 4.92 9.26
N VAL A 80 6.71 3.97 10.04
CA VAL A 80 7.52 2.86 9.52
C VAL A 80 6.65 1.90 8.72
N CYS A 81 5.47 1.54 9.23
CA CYS A 81 4.53 0.69 8.51
C CYS A 81 4.02 1.34 7.23
N ALA A 82 3.72 2.65 7.26
CA ALA A 82 3.29 3.40 6.09
C ALA A 82 4.39 3.48 5.02
N GLY A 83 5.63 3.77 5.42
CA GLY A 83 6.77 3.77 4.51
C GLY A 83 7.00 2.41 3.87
N HIS A 84 6.95 1.33 4.66
CA HIS A 84 7.06 -0.02 4.11
C HIS A 84 5.87 -0.38 3.20
N GLY A 85 4.66 0.05 3.53
CA GLY A 85 3.49 -0.11 2.65
C GLY A 85 3.69 0.56 1.29
N ALA A 86 4.28 1.76 1.25
CA ALA A 86 4.61 2.44 0.01
C ALA A 86 5.68 1.70 -0.81
N GLU A 87 6.69 1.16 -0.15
CA GLU A 87 7.73 0.33 -0.78
C GLU A 87 7.13 -0.94 -1.41
N VAL A 88 6.27 -1.65 -0.69
CA VAL A 88 5.57 -2.85 -1.19
C VAL A 88 4.61 -2.51 -2.34
N ALA A 89 3.93 -1.37 -2.29
CA ALA A 89 3.08 -0.91 -3.39
C ALA A 89 3.90 -0.66 -4.67
N VAL A 90 5.09 -0.07 -4.54
CA VAL A 90 6.03 0.07 -5.67
C VAL A 90 6.41 -1.30 -6.23
N THR A 91 6.75 -2.26 -5.37
CA THR A 91 7.06 -3.63 -5.77
C THR A 91 5.93 -4.29 -6.55
N LEU A 92 4.69 -4.16 -6.08
CA LEU A 92 3.51 -4.68 -6.77
C LEU A 92 3.36 -4.07 -8.17
N LEU A 93 3.54 -2.76 -8.29
CA LEU A 93 3.39 -2.05 -9.57
C LEU A 93 4.49 -2.43 -10.57
N GLU A 94 5.70 -2.72 -10.09
CA GLU A 94 6.77 -3.28 -10.91
C GLU A 94 6.45 -4.72 -11.38
N ASP A 95 5.86 -5.54 -10.52
CA ASP A 95 5.52 -6.94 -10.84
C ASP A 95 4.30 -7.06 -11.78
N ASP A 96 3.34 -6.12 -11.71
CA ASP A 96 2.18 -6.08 -12.63
C ASP A 96 2.58 -5.73 -14.08
N ASP A 97 3.81 -5.23 -14.31
CA ASP A 97 4.35 -4.79 -15.60
C ASP A 97 3.41 -3.81 -16.36
N ALA A 98 2.46 -3.21 -15.63
CA ALA A 98 1.71 -2.07 -16.11
C ALA A 98 2.70 -0.92 -16.29
N ALA A 99 2.53 -0.15 -17.36
CA ALA A 99 3.41 0.99 -17.62
C ALA A 99 3.33 1.97 -16.44
N PHE A 100 4.34 1.91 -15.56
CA PHE A 100 4.40 2.64 -14.31
C PHE A 100 5.80 3.27 -14.19
N TYR A 101 5.86 4.60 -14.25
CA TYR A 101 7.07 5.35 -13.95
C TYR A 101 6.90 6.06 -12.60
N HIS A 102 7.95 6.08 -11.77
CA HIS A 102 7.93 6.76 -10.49
C HIS A 102 7.79 8.28 -10.66
N ASP A 103 6.87 8.86 -9.89
CA ASP A 103 6.55 10.29 -9.75
C ASP A 103 5.63 10.90 -10.83
N TRP A 104 4.38 11.12 -10.44
CA TRP A 104 3.24 11.27 -11.36
C TRP A 104 2.94 12.73 -11.69
N VAL A 105 3.68 13.69 -11.15
CA VAL A 105 3.45 15.12 -11.42
C VAL A 105 4.78 15.85 -11.62
N ALA A 106 5.07 16.27 -12.84
CA ALA A 106 6.22 17.09 -13.17
C ALA A 106 5.79 18.50 -13.59
N PRO A 107 6.66 19.52 -13.50
CA PRO A 107 6.39 20.80 -14.15
C PRO A 107 6.22 20.63 -15.66
N GLU A 108 5.32 21.43 -16.25
CA GLU A 108 5.19 21.58 -17.70
C GLU A 108 6.56 21.72 -18.38
N GLY A 109 6.79 20.94 -19.43
CA GLY A 109 8.06 20.94 -20.16
C GLY A 109 9.11 19.95 -19.64
N TYR A 110 8.93 19.35 -18.45
CA TYR A 110 9.96 18.51 -17.84
C TYR A 110 10.43 17.36 -18.75
N PHE A 111 9.52 16.60 -19.36
CA PHE A 111 9.77 15.60 -20.40
C PHE A 111 9.70 16.21 -21.78
N THR A 112 8.64 16.98 -22.06
CA THR A 112 8.29 17.42 -23.42
C THR A 112 9.29 18.40 -24.02
N ASP A 113 9.87 19.33 -23.25
CA ASP A 113 10.91 20.26 -23.74
C ASP A 113 12.23 19.54 -24.08
N ARG A 114 12.41 18.31 -23.59
CA ARG A 114 13.55 17.44 -23.93
C ARG A 114 13.23 16.49 -25.09
N GLY A 115 12.09 16.67 -25.76
CA GLY A 115 11.66 15.81 -26.87
C GLY A 115 11.29 14.40 -26.42
N ARG A 116 10.89 14.21 -25.16
CA ARG A 116 10.42 12.94 -24.63
C ARG A 116 8.90 12.99 -24.46
N GLU A 117 8.23 11.88 -24.77
CA GLU A 117 6.83 11.71 -24.38
C GLU A 117 6.72 11.63 -22.86
N VAL A 118 5.60 12.14 -22.33
CA VAL A 118 5.26 11.99 -20.92
C VAL A 118 5.06 10.50 -20.64
N PRO A 119 5.83 9.89 -19.71
CA PRO A 119 5.69 8.46 -19.43
C PRO A 119 4.26 8.10 -19.01
N PRO A 120 3.78 6.89 -19.31
CA PRO A 120 2.50 6.43 -18.82
C PRO A 120 2.40 6.61 -17.31
N GLY A 121 1.40 7.39 -16.91
CA GLY A 121 1.16 7.75 -15.54
C GLY A 121 1.72 9.07 -15.06
N CYS A 122 2.75 9.59 -15.69
CA CYS A 122 3.15 10.95 -15.40
C CYS A 122 2.13 11.94 -15.99
N GLU A 123 1.94 13.07 -15.31
CA GLU A 123 1.37 14.28 -15.88
C GLU A 123 2.37 15.42 -15.75
N GLU A 124 2.37 16.29 -16.74
CA GLU A 124 3.05 17.58 -16.70
C GLU A 124 2.00 18.65 -16.39
N ILE A 125 2.19 19.39 -15.31
CA ILE A 125 1.25 20.42 -14.86
C ILE A 125 1.87 21.81 -14.93
N ASP A 126 1.05 22.79 -15.30
CA ASP A 126 1.47 24.17 -15.31
C ASP A 126 1.65 24.73 -13.88
N ALA A 127 2.11 25.99 -13.81
CA ALA A 127 2.38 26.62 -12.53
C ALA A 127 1.11 26.99 -11.74
N ASP A 128 -0.03 27.19 -12.41
CA ASP A 128 -1.32 27.52 -11.78
C ASP A 128 -1.90 26.27 -11.12
N GLU A 129 -2.00 25.16 -11.85
CA GLU A 129 -2.43 23.84 -11.35
C GLU A 129 -1.56 23.39 -10.17
N ARG A 130 -0.24 23.59 -10.26
CA ARG A 130 0.66 23.27 -9.15
C ARG A 130 0.33 24.05 -7.87
N ARG A 131 0.04 25.35 -8.00
CA ARG A 131 -0.33 26.21 -6.87
C ARG A 131 -1.68 25.82 -6.28
N GLU A 132 -2.65 25.48 -7.13
CA GLU A 132 -3.97 25.04 -6.70
C GLU A 132 -3.87 23.75 -5.88
N ARG A 133 -3.18 22.73 -6.40
CA ARG A 133 -2.96 21.46 -5.69
C ARG A 133 -2.21 21.64 -4.38
N GLU A 134 -1.18 22.50 -4.35
CA GLU A 134 -0.46 22.86 -3.12
C GLU A 134 -1.41 23.48 -2.09
N SER A 135 -2.25 24.43 -2.51
CA SER A 135 -3.25 25.05 -1.61
C SER A 135 -4.22 24.01 -1.07
N THR A 136 -4.77 23.15 -1.93
CA THR A 136 -5.69 22.07 -1.53
C THR A 136 -5.03 21.12 -0.53
N ALA A 137 -3.78 20.72 -0.76
CA ALA A 137 -3.06 19.83 0.16
C ALA A 137 -2.80 20.47 1.53
N LEU A 138 -2.45 21.77 1.55
CA LEU A 138 -2.27 22.53 2.78
C LEU A 138 -3.59 22.68 3.53
N ASP A 139 -4.68 22.97 2.85
CA ASP A 139 -6.00 23.11 3.47
C ASP A 139 -6.49 21.77 4.02
N ALA A 140 -6.38 20.68 3.26
CA ALA A 140 -6.70 19.34 3.74
C ALA A 140 -5.89 18.94 4.99
N THR A 141 -4.60 19.30 5.03
CA THR A 141 -3.74 19.07 6.20
C THR A 141 -4.23 19.88 7.40
N ARG A 142 -4.51 21.17 7.21
CA ARG A 142 -5.03 22.04 8.28
C ARG A 142 -6.34 21.52 8.82
N ASP A 143 -7.29 21.16 7.95
CA ASP A 143 -8.59 20.63 8.32
C ASP A 143 -8.46 19.33 9.12
N ARG A 144 -7.57 18.42 8.69
CA ARG A 144 -7.34 17.13 9.37
C ARG A 144 -6.83 17.26 10.80
N PHE A 145 -6.10 18.35 11.09
CA PHE A 145 -5.51 18.66 12.40
C PHE A 145 -6.15 19.87 13.08
N ALA A 146 -7.32 20.33 12.60
CA ALA A 146 -8.00 21.49 13.15
C ALA A 146 -8.56 21.22 14.56
N GLU A 147 -8.91 19.97 14.84
CA GLU A 147 -9.47 19.52 16.11
C GLU A 147 -8.57 18.48 16.77
N PRO A 148 -8.50 18.44 18.11
CA PRO A 148 -7.86 17.35 18.83
C PRO A 148 -8.46 15.99 18.45
N HIS A 149 -7.68 14.92 18.61
CA HIS A 149 -8.19 13.57 18.44
C HIS A 149 -9.39 13.34 19.39
N PRO A 150 -10.55 12.88 18.87
CA PRO A 150 -11.78 12.79 19.68
C PRO A 150 -11.69 11.70 20.76
N ASP A 151 -10.98 10.61 20.47
CA ASP A 151 -10.84 9.51 21.40
C ASP A 151 -9.70 9.77 22.39
N PRO A 152 -9.89 9.45 23.69
CA PRO A 152 -8.80 9.43 24.64
C PRO A 152 -7.76 8.38 24.24
N GLN A 153 -6.53 8.57 24.70
CA GLN A 153 -5.52 7.53 24.58
C GLN A 153 -5.99 6.29 25.34
N GLU A 154 -6.28 5.20 24.61
CA GLU A 154 -6.57 3.91 25.24
C GLU A 154 -5.38 3.47 26.08
N THR A 155 -5.66 3.09 27.33
CA THR A 155 -4.68 2.52 28.25
C THR A 155 -4.73 0.99 28.17
N HIS A 156 -3.71 0.33 28.73
CA HIS A 156 -3.71 -1.13 28.77
C HIS A 156 -4.86 -1.62 29.67
N PRO A 157 -5.66 -2.63 29.27
CA PRO A 157 -6.81 -3.11 30.06
C PRO A 157 -6.45 -3.49 31.51
N SER A 158 -5.21 -3.92 31.76
CA SER A 158 -4.73 -4.25 33.11
C SER A 158 -4.50 -3.05 34.04
N LEU A 159 -4.70 -1.82 33.57
CA LEU A 159 -4.59 -0.60 34.38
C LEU A 159 -5.96 -0.08 34.85
N GLU A 160 -7.05 -0.75 34.46
CA GLU A 160 -8.42 -0.41 34.85
C GLU A 160 -8.95 -1.26 36.03
N GLU A 161 -8.06 -1.94 36.77
CA GLU A 161 -8.35 -2.65 38.04
C GLU A 161 -7.93 -1.84 39.29
#